data_AF-S4TZS7-F1
#
_entry.id   AF-S4TZS7-F1
#
_cell.length_a   1.000
_cell.length_b   1.000
_cell.length_c   1.000
_cell.angle_alpha   90.00
_cell.angle_beta   90.00
_cell.angle_gamma   90.00
#
_symmetry.space_group_name_H-M   'P 1'
#
loop_
_entity.id
_entity.type
_entity.pdbx_description
1 polymer ?
#
loop_
_entity_poly.entity_id
_entity_poly.type
_entity_poly.pdbx_seq_one_letter_code
_entity_poly.pdbx_strand_id
1 'polypeptide(L)'
;HNRTRMVVSSFLTKDLMLDWRRGERYFMENLIDGDFASNHGGWGFGSSTGVDPQPYFRIFNPLRQSERFDPEGEYIRRWLPELRDVSGKAIHEPYSRGAAAIAQKNGYPKPIVDHAESRNRALERFKSALQK
;
A
#
# COMPACT_ATOMS: atom_id res chain seq x y z
N HIS A 1 -7.55 -5.52 9.98
CA HIS A 1 -6.91 -4.28 10.48
C HIS A 1 -7.24 -3.14 9.50
N ASN A 2 -7.84 -2.03 9.94
CA ASN A 2 -8.32 -1.00 9.01
C ASN A 2 -7.17 -0.22 8.32
N ARG A 3 -6.06 0.04 9.03
CA ARG A 3 -4.93 0.80 8.44
C ARG A 3 -4.33 0.12 7.22
N THR A 4 -4.21 -1.21 7.22
CA THR A 4 -3.62 -1.94 6.09
C THR A 4 -4.51 -1.87 4.86
N ARG A 5 -5.85 -1.87 5.03
CA ARG A 5 -6.81 -1.60 3.95
C ARG A 5 -6.54 -0.24 3.29
N MET A 6 -6.33 0.81 4.10
CA MET A 6 -6.01 2.15 3.59
C MET A 6 -4.68 2.21 2.83
N VAL A 7 -3.64 1.54 3.34
CA VAL A 7 -2.32 1.49 2.68
C VAL A 7 -2.41 0.76 1.35
N VAL A 8 -3.08 -0.40 1.31
CA VAL A 8 -3.28 -1.18 0.08
C VAL A 8 -4.11 -0.39 -0.93
N SER A 9 -5.18 0.28 -0.50
CA SER A 9 -6.00 1.10 -1.38
C SER A 9 -5.22 2.26 -2.01
N SER A 10 -4.44 3.00 -1.21
CA SER A 10 -3.57 4.06 -1.76
C SER A 10 -2.48 3.49 -2.67
N PHE A 11 -1.91 2.33 -2.34
CA PHE A 11 -0.86 1.73 -3.18
C PHE A 11 -1.41 1.32 -4.54
N LEU A 12 -2.57 0.66 -4.58
CA LEU A 12 -3.22 0.27 -5.83
C LEU A 12 -3.52 1.48 -6.73
N THR A 13 -4.03 2.56 -6.13
CA THR A 13 -4.60 3.69 -6.87
C THR A 13 -3.60 4.79 -7.18
N LYS A 14 -2.58 4.98 -6.33
CA LYS A 14 -1.62 6.09 -6.45
C LYS A 14 -0.24 5.62 -6.85
N ASP A 15 0.22 4.48 -6.32
CA ASP A 15 1.52 3.93 -6.72
C ASP A 15 1.41 3.16 -8.05
N LEU A 16 0.46 2.21 -8.14
CA LEU A 16 0.24 1.41 -9.35
C LEU A 16 -0.67 2.09 -10.38
N MET A 17 -1.41 3.12 -9.97
CA MET A 17 -2.36 3.86 -10.82
C MET A 17 -3.41 2.97 -11.50
N LEU A 18 -3.88 1.94 -10.78
CA LEU A 18 -4.93 1.05 -11.24
C LEU A 18 -6.30 1.53 -10.80
N ASP A 19 -7.34 1.13 -11.54
CA ASP A 19 -8.73 1.43 -11.20
C ASP A 19 -9.10 0.82 -9.84
N TRP A 20 -9.51 1.68 -8.91
CA TRP A 20 -9.88 1.31 -7.55
C TRP A 20 -11.02 0.29 -7.50
N ARG A 21 -11.91 0.27 -8.49
CA ARG A 21 -13.03 -0.69 -8.59
C ARG A 21 -12.56 -2.14 -8.65
N ARG A 22 -11.34 -2.38 -9.16
CA ARG A 22 -10.73 -3.71 -9.17
C ARG A 22 -10.39 -4.18 -7.76
N GLY A 23 -9.89 -3.28 -6.93
CA GLY A 23 -9.58 -3.56 -5.52
C GLY A 23 -10.84 -3.70 -4.68
N GLU A 24 -11.84 -2.85 -4.93
CA GLU A 24 -13.16 -2.92 -4.28
C GLU A 24 -13.81 -4.28 -4.50
N ARG A 25 -13.92 -4.73 -5.75
CA ARG A 25 -14.45 -6.06 -6.09
C ARG A 25 -13.66 -7.18 -5.42
N TYR A 26 -12.33 -7.12 -5.46
CA TYR A 26 -11.49 -8.14 -4.81
C TYR A 26 -11.74 -8.21 -3.31
N PHE A 27 -11.88 -7.07 -2.64
CA PHE A 27 -12.19 -7.03 -1.20
C PHE A 27 -13.57 -7.64 -0.93
N MET A 28 -14.56 -7.32 -1.76
CA MET A 28 -15.92 -7.83 -1.61
C MET A 28 -16.00 -9.34 -1.81
N GLU A 29 -15.18 -9.92 -2.68
CA GLU A 29 -15.15 -11.36 -2.94
C GLU A 29 -14.37 -12.17 -1.89
N ASN A 30 -13.44 -11.53 -1.15
CA ASN A 30 -12.46 -12.25 -0.31
C ASN A 30 -12.52 -11.92 1.18
N LEU A 31 -13.10 -10.78 1.58
CA LEU A 31 -13.17 -10.40 2.97
C LEU A 31 -14.45 -10.93 3.62
N ILE A 32 -14.30 -11.64 4.74
CA ILE A 32 -15.43 -12.18 5.52
C ILE A 32 -16.35 -11.08 6.08
N ASP A 33 -15.82 -9.87 6.27
CA ASP A 33 -16.55 -8.68 6.72
C ASP A 33 -16.93 -7.75 5.57
N GLY A 34 -17.01 -8.29 4.34
CA GLY A 34 -17.40 -7.54 3.18
C GLY A 34 -18.82 -6.99 3.31
N ASP A 35 -18.94 -5.67 3.24
CA ASP A 35 -20.19 -4.92 3.22
C ASP A 35 -20.11 -3.86 2.13
N PHE A 36 -21.15 -3.71 1.32
CA PHE A 36 -21.13 -2.83 0.15
C PHE A 36 -20.86 -1.37 0.53
N ALA A 37 -21.57 -0.84 1.53
CA ALA A 37 -21.44 0.56 1.92
C ALA A 37 -20.05 0.86 2.49
N SER A 38 -19.59 0.01 3.41
CA SER A 38 -18.30 0.16 4.09
C SER A 38 -17.12 -0.06 3.13
N ASN A 39 -17.22 -1.05 2.23
CA ASN A 39 -16.18 -1.33 1.24
C ASN A 39 -16.07 -0.19 0.22
N HIS A 40 -17.20 0.22 -0.36
CA HIS A 40 -17.23 1.30 -1.35
C HIS A 40 -16.73 2.63 -0.76
N GLY A 41 -17.20 2.98 0.44
CA GLY A 41 -16.77 4.19 1.15
C GLY A 41 -15.27 4.17 1.49
N GLY A 42 -14.76 3.04 1.98
CA GLY A 42 -13.34 2.88 2.30
C GLY A 42 -12.43 2.98 1.06
N TRP A 43 -12.84 2.37 -0.05
CA TRP A 43 -12.11 2.48 -1.32
C TRP A 43 -12.16 3.88 -1.90
N GLY A 44 -13.31 4.55 -1.85
CA GLY A 44 -13.46 5.95 -2.24
C GLY A 44 -12.52 6.87 -1.46
N PHE A 45 -12.48 6.71 -0.13
CA PHE A 45 -11.57 7.48 0.72
C PHE A 45 -10.10 7.31 0.29
N GLY A 46 -9.65 6.08 0.03
CA GLY A 46 -8.26 5.77 -0.34
C GLY A 46 -7.88 6.17 -1.76
N SER A 47 -8.82 6.11 -2.70
CA SER A 47 -8.64 6.51 -4.10
C SER A 47 -8.84 8.02 -4.35
N SER A 48 -9.20 8.78 -3.31
CA SER A 48 -9.55 10.19 -3.41
C SER A 48 -10.80 10.46 -4.28
N THR A 49 -11.81 9.58 -4.20
CA THR A 49 -13.10 9.71 -4.90
C THR A 49 -14.29 9.49 -3.96
N GLY A 50 -15.47 10.02 -4.30
CA GLY A 50 -16.69 9.79 -3.53
C GLY A 50 -16.92 10.80 -2.40
N VAL A 51 -17.53 10.36 -1.30
CA VAL A 51 -17.95 11.21 -0.17
C VAL A 51 -16.81 11.33 0.84
N ASP A 52 -16.44 12.57 1.18
CA ASP A 52 -15.29 12.92 2.06
C ASP A 52 -13.95 12.25 1.67
N PRO A 53 -13.49 12.43 0.41
CA PRO A 53 -12.29 11.78 -0.06
C PRO A 53 -11.05 12.38 0.63
N GLN A 54 -10.09 11.53 0.94
CA GLN A 54 -8.77 12.04 1.28
C GLN A 54 -8.23 12.89 0.12
N PRO A 55 -7.61 14.06 0.36
CA PRO A 55 -7.09 14.89 -0.72
C PRO A 55 -6.13 14.11 -1.63
N TYR A 56 -6.27 14.27 -2.95
CA TYR A 56 -5.51 13.48 -3.94
C TYR A 56 -3.99 13.54 -3.73
N PHE A 57 -3.49 14.69 -3.30
CA PHE A 57 -2.06 14.93 -3.06
C PHE A 57 -1.52 14.25 -1.79
N ARG A 58 -2.39 13.71 -0.94
CA ARG A 58 -1.98 12.90 0.21
C ARG A 58 -1.79 11.46 -0.27
N ILE A 59 -0.54 11.10 -0.52
CA ILE A 59 -0.13 9.77 -0.96
C ILE A 59 0.58 9.10 0.22
N PHE A 60 0.07 7.94 0.65
CA PHE A 60 0.70 7.21 1.74
C PHE A 60 2.02 6.58 1.27
N ASN A 61 3.08 6.80 2.04
CA ASN A 61 4.34 6.11 1.83
C ASN A 61 4.29 4.75 2.56
N PRO A 62 4.29 3.60 1.86
CA PRO A 62 4.12 2.29 2.48
C PRO A 62 5.19 1.99 3.54
N LEU A 63 6.44 2.38 3.28
CA LEU A 63 7.56 2.22 4.21
C LEU A 63 7.32 2.98 5.51
N ARG A 64 6.99 4.28 5.43
CA ARG A 64 6.69 5.09 6.62
C ARG A 64 5.46 4.60 7.39
N GLN A 65 4.45 4.09 6.68
CA GLN A 65 3.27 3.50 7.32
C GLN A 65 3.65 2.20 8.04
N SER A 66 4.49 1.37 7.43
CA SER A 66 4.98 0.14 8.02
C SER A 66 5.77 0.41 9.31
N GLU A 67 6.76 1.29 9.27
CA GLU A 67 7.57 1.64 10.45
C GLU A 67 6.75 2.27 11.58
N ARG A 68 5.69 2.99 11.24
CA ARG A 68 4.83 3.66 12.24
C ARG A 68 3.85 2.70 12.92
N PHE A 69 3.27 1.77 12.17
CA PHE A 69 2.16 0.92 12.63
C PHE A 69 2.59 -0.52 12.95
N ASP A 70 3.82 -0.90 12.61
CA ASP A 70 4.45 -2.18 12.94
C ASP A 70 5.93 -1.95 13.31
N PRO A 71 6.25 -1.14 14.34
CA PRO A 71 7.62 -0.66 14.59
C PRO A 71 8.67 -1.76 14.74
N GLU A 72 8.27 -2.91 15.28
CA GLU A 72 9.14 -4.07 15.44
C GLU A 72 9.10 -5.03 14.24
N GLY A 73 8.16 -4.88 13.31
CA GLY A 73 8.00 -5.77 12.15
C GLY A 73 7.31 -7.10 12.46
N GLU A 74 6.62 -7.23 13.60
CA GLU A 74 5.97 -8.47 14.03
C GLU A 74 4.83 -8.86 13.08
N TYR A 75 4.04 -7.89 12.62
CA TYR A 75 2.97 -8.15 11.68
C TYR A 75 3.54 -8.69 10.36
N ILE A 76 4.61 -8.07 9.85
CA ILE A 76 5.30 -8.54 8.65
C ILE A 76 5.82 -9.96 8.83
N ARG A 77 6.55 -10.28 9.91
CA ARG A 77 7.10 -11.64 10.13
C ARG A 77 6.02 -12.70 10.28
N ARG A 78 4.86 -12.33 10.84
CA ARG A 78 3.72 -13.23 10.97
C ARG A 78 3.18 -13.64 9.60
N TRP A 79 2.99 -12.68 8.70
CA TRP A 79 2.30 -12.89 7.43
C TRP A 79 3.22 -13.19 6.24
N LEU A 80 4.48 -12.78 6.29
CA LEU A 80 5.50 -13.03 5.26
C LEU A 80 6.58 -13.97 5.81
N PRO A 81 6.37 -15.30 5.75
CA PRO A 81 7.32 -16.28 6.29
C PRO A 81 8.73 -16.14 5.72
N GLU A 82 8.86 -15.72 4.46
CA GLU A 82 10.11 -15.48 3.76
C GLU A 82 10.96 -14.35 4.37
N LEU A 83 10.37 -13.50 5.22
CA LEU A 83 11.07 -12.41 5.91
C LEU A 83 11.25 -12.64 7.41
N ARG A 84 10.88 -13.81 7.95
CA ARG A 84 10.95 -14.10 9.40
C ARG A 84 12.34 -13.91 10.01
N ASP A 85 13.38 -14.29 9.26
CA ASP A 85 14.77 -14.22 9.71
C ASP A 85 15.38 -12.81 9.60
N VAL A 86 14.65 -11.85 9.03
CA VAL A 86 15.11 -10.47 8.92
C VAL A 86 14.93 -9.75 10.26
N SER A 87 16.05 -9.34 10.86
CA SER A 87 16.07 -8.66 12.16
C SER A 87 16.06 -7.14 12.02
N GLY A 88 15.59 -6.46 13.09
CA GLY A 88 15.58 -5.01 13.19
C GLY A 88 14.77 -4.31 12.09
N LYS A 89 15.14 -3.04 11.81
CA LYS A 89 14.43 -2.17 10.86
C LYS A 89 14.58 -2.56 9.39
N ALA A 90 15.41 -3.56 9.09
CA ALA A 90 15.55 -4.09 7.74
C ALA A 90 14.28 -4.82 7.27
N ILE A 91 13.45 -5.29 8.19
CA ILE A 91 12.17 -5.96 7.90
C ILE A 91 11.23 -5.13 7.02
N HIS A 92 11.28 -3.80 7.13
CA HIS A 92 10.43 -2.88 6.37
C HIS A 92 10.93 -2.63 4.95
N GLU A 93 12.22 -2.83 4.69
CA GLU A 93 12.84 -2.54 3.40
C GLU A 93 14.11 -3.40 3.19
N PRO A 94 13.96 -4.72 2.98
CA PRO A 94 15.09 -5.65 3.08
C PRO A 94 16.21 -5.36 2.08
N TYR A 95 15.85 -4.98 0.85
CA TYR A 95 16.81 -4.74 -0.23
C TYR A 95 17.69 -3.50 -0.01
N SER A 96 17.15 -2.47 0.63
CA SER A 96 17.88 -1.21 0.87
C SER A 96 18.62 -1.22 2.21
N ARG A 97 18.23 -2.10 3.15
CA ARG A 97 18.68 -2.07 4.55
C ARG A 97 19.46 -3.32 4.99
N GLY A 98 20.29 -3.85 4.09
CA GLY A 98 21.26 -4.89 4.44
C GLY A 98 20.71 -6.32 4.60
N ALA A 99 19.42 -6.56 4.32
CA ALA A 99 18.80 -7.88 4.37
C ALA A 99 18.48 -8.46 2.97
N ALA A 100 19.03 -7.86 1.91
CA ALA A 100 18.79 -8.24 0.52
C ALA A 100 19.10 -9.72 0.24
N ALA A 101 20.21 -10.23 0.79
CA ALA A 101 20.62 -11.62 0.60
C ALA A 101 19.61 -12.61 1.20
N ILE A 102 19.07 -12.30 2.39
CA ILE A 102 18.05 -13.14 3.05
C ILE A 102 16.75 -13.11 2.23
N ALA A 103 16.29 -11.90 1.87
CA ALA A 103 15.08 -11.72 1.08
C ALA A 103 15.16 -12.45 -0.28
N GLN A 104 16.27 -12.29 -1.00
CA GLN A 104 16.48 -12.96 -2.29
C GLN A 104 16.58 -14.48 -2.15
N LYS A 105 17.31 -14.98 -1.15
CA LYS A 105 17.42 -16.42 -0.89
C LYS A 105 16.06 -17.06 -0.59
N ASN A 106 15.21 -16.35 0.13
CA ASN A 106 13.89 -16.82 0.53
C ASN A 106 12.80 -16.56 -0.53
N GLY A 107 13.15 -15.98 -1.68
CA GLY A 107 12.23 -15.74 -2.78
C GLY A 107 11.29 -14.53 -2.60
N TYR A 108 11.56 -13.65 -1.64
CA TYR A 108 10.84 -12.39 -1.52
C TYR A 108 11.14 -11.52 -2.76
N PRO A 109 10.15 -10.87 -3.40
CA PRO A 109 10.39 -10.09 -4.61
C PRO A 109 10.97 -8.69 -4.31
N LYS A 110 11.71 -8.13 -5.27
CA LYS A 110 12.09 -6.71 -5.27
C LYS A 110 10.84 -5.82 -5.42
N PRO A 111 10.86 -4.57 -4.92
CA PRO A 111 9.78 -3.61 -5.13
C PRO A 111 9.43 -3.47 -6.62
N ILE A 112 8.14 -3.56 -6.94
CA ILE A 112 7.64 -3.44 -8.32
C ILE A 112 7.62 -2.00 -8.84
N VAL A 113 7.70 -1.02 -7.94
CA VAL A 113 7.72 0.41 -8.26
C VAL A 113 8.64 1.15 -7.29
N ASP A 114 9.23 2.25 -7.75
CA ASP A 114 9.78 3.27 -6.87
C ASP A 114 8.65 4.19 -6.39
N HIS A 115 8.55 4.37 -5.07
CA HIS A 115 7.47 5.16 -4.47
C HIS A 115 7.61 6.66 -4.78
N ALA A 116 8.83 7.21 -4.81
CA ALA A 116 9.03 8.63 -5.07
C ALA A 116 8.65 8.99 -6.51
N GLU A 117 9.05 8.17 -7.47
CA GLU A 117 8.66 8.29 -8.88
C GLU A 117 7.15 8.15 -9.04
N SER A 118 6.56 7.10 -8.45
CA SER A 118 5.12 6.84 -8.56
C SER A 118 4.29 7.96 -7.94
N ARG A 119 4.72 8.50 -6.80
CA ARG A 119 4.11 9.66 -6.16
C ARG A 119 4.11 10.88 -7.08
N ASN A 120 5.24 11.20 -7.71
CA ASN A 120 5.34 12.35 -8.60
C ASN A 120 4.42 12.18 -9.82
N ARG A 121 4.43 10.99 -10.42
CA ARG A 121 3.56 10.62 -11.54
C ARG A 121 2.07 10.74 -11.20
N ALA A 122 1.67 10.32 -10.00
CA ALA A 122 0.29 10.46 -9.54
C ALA A 122 -0.10 11.93 -9.38
N LEU A 123 0.75 12.75 -8.73
CA LEU A 123 0.50 14.18 -8.56
C LEU A 123 0.36 14.92 -9.89
N GLU A 124 1.21 14.59 -10.87
CA GLU A 124 1.15 15.17 -12.21
C GLU A 124 -0.14 14.80 -12.92
N ARG A 125 -0.55 13.53 -12.90
CA ARG A 125 -1.81 13.08 -13.50
C ARG A 125 -3.02 13.80 -12.90
N PHE A 126 -3.09 13.91 -11.57
CA PHE A 126 -4.17 14.64 -10.91
C PHE A 126 -4.18 16.12 -11.30
N LYS A 127 -3.02 16.79 -11.35
CA LYS A 127 -2.92 18.18 -11.82
C LYS A 127 -3.42 18.33 -13.24
N SER A 128 -3.01 17.44 -14.16
CA SER A 128 -3.44 17.47 -15.56
C SER A 128 -4.94 17.24 -15.74
N ALA A 129 -5.54 16.42 -14.88
CA ALA A 129 -6.98 16.14 -14.91
C ALA A 129 -7.82 17.33 -14.41
N LEU A 130 -7.28 18.15 -13.49
CA LEU A 130 -7.93 19.35 -12.97
C LEU A 130 -7.83 20.57 -13.90
N GLN A 131 -6.93 20.53 -14.89
CA GLN A 131 -6.74 21.60 -15.87
C GLN A 131 -7.61 21.44 -17.13
N LYS A 132 -8.35 20.34 -17.23
CA LYS A 132 -9.33 20.08 -18.30
C LYS A 132 -10.72 20.47 -17.83
#